data_AF-M0NDX4-F1
#
_entry.id   AF-M0NDX4-F1
#
_cell.length_a   1.000
_cell.length_b   1.000
_cell.length_c   1.000
_cell.angle_alpha   90.00
_cell.angle_beta   90.00
_cell.angle_gamma   90.00
#
_symmetry.space_group_name_H-M   'P 1'
#
loop_
_entity.id
_entity.type
_entity.pdbx_description
1 polymer ?
#
loop_
_entity_poly.entity_id
_entity_poly.type
_entity_poly.pdbx_seq_one_letter_code
_entity_poly.pdbx_strand_id
1 'polypeptide(L)'
;MNPTASESAVFEEFSVDEPWASNHVWANTTLKSTPAASNVTTISVIRENGQVFSTHQVTSGQTNVLLALPTNRNATLVASNSKNSTTIEKTNVSVIGIDPLSQ
;
A
#
# COMPACT_ATOMS: atom_id res chain seq x y z
N MET A 1 14.45 -3.62 -5.26
CA MET A 1 14.59 -3.90 -3.83
C MET A 1 13.17 -3.90 -3.26
N ASN A 2 12.62 -5.08 -2.92
CA ASN A 2 11.26 -5.15 -2.37
C ASN A 2 11.23 -4.47 -1.00
N PRO A 3 10.23 -3.62 -0.68
CA PRO A 3 10.08 -3.08 0.66
C PRO A 3 9.78 -4.24 1.61
N THR A 4 10.72 -4.57 2.50
CA THR A 4 10.55 -5.62 3.51
C THR A 4 9.56 -5.15 4.58
N ALA A 5 8.36 -5.73 4.63
CA ALA A 5 7.33 -5.46 5.64
C ALA A 5 7.60 -6.16 6.99
N SER A 6 8.86 -6.49 7.29
CA SER A 6 9.23 -7.38 8.41
C SER A 6 8.80 -6.86 9.79
N GLU A 7 8.65 -5.54 9.95
CA GLU A 7 8.21 -4.90 11.20
C GLU A 7 6.75 -4.44 11.18
N SER A 8 6.04 -4.62 10.07
CA SER A 8 4.66 -4.15 9.94
C SER A 8 3.69 -5.05 10.72
N ALA A 9 2.73 -4.46 11.43
CA ALA A 9 1.67 -5.20 12.13
C ALA A 9 0.54 -5.60 11.17
N VAL A 10 0.39 -4.85 10.07
CA VAL A 10 -0.68 -4.97 9.08
C VAL A 10 -0.22 -5.62 7.78
N PHE A 11 0.93 -5.21 7.24
CA PHE A 11 1.38 -5.62 5.91
C PHE A 11 2.39 -6.77 6.01
N GLU A 12 2.26 -7.76 5.14
CA GLU A 12 3.14 -8.93 5.10
C GLU A 12 4.09 -8.87 3.91
N GLU A 13 3.55 -8.58 2.73
CA GLU A 13 4.29 -8.57 1.48
C GLU A 13 3.68 -7.56 0.50
N PHE A 14 4.54 -7.01 -0.34
CA PHE A 14 4.15 -6.17 -1.47
C PHE A 14 4.75 -6.76 -2.75
N SER A 15 3.90 -7.13 -3.70
CA SER A 15 4.29 -7.56 -5.04
C SER A 15 3.78 -6.56 -6.07
N VAL A 16 4.62 -6.11 -6.98
CA VAL A 16 4.25 -5.15 -8.03
C VAL A 16 4.08 -5.90 -9.35
N ASP A 17 2.86 -5.87 -9.91
CA ASP A 17 2.54 -6.64 -11.12
C ASP A 17 2.95 -5.90 -12.41
N GLU A 18 2.91 -4.57 -12.42
CA GLU A 18 3.18 -3.76 -13.62
C GLU A 18 4.23 -2.66 -13.37
N PRO A 19 5.52 -3.02 -13.17
CA PRO A 19 6.57 -2.05 -12.83
C PRO A 19 6.89 -1.04 -13.95
N TRP A 20 6.26 -1.18 -15.12
CA TRP A 20 6.48 -0.42 -16.35
C TRP A 20 5.48 0.71 -16.60
N ALA A 21 4.53 0.92 -15.69
CA ALA A 21 3.51 1.96 -15.86
C ALA A 21 4.03 3.36 -15.45
N SER A 22 3.84 4.35 -16.34
CA SER A 22 4.49 5.67 -16.25
C SER A 22 3.97 6.58 -15.12
N ASN A 23 2.75 6.34 -14.61
CA ASN A 23 2.10 7.20 -13.60
C ASN A 23 1.83 6.50 -12.26
N HIS A 24 1.49 5.21 -12.28
CA HIS A 24 1.23 4.40 -11.10
C HIS A 24 1.38 2.92 -11.45
N VAL A 25 1.73 2.10 -10.47
CA VAL A 25 1.66 0.64 -10.59
C VAL A 25 0.55 0.08 -9.74
N TRP A 26 0.07 -1.09 -10.11
CA TRP A 26 -0.69 -1.94 -9.21
C TRP A 26 0.24 -2.81 -8.38
N ALA A 27 0.08 -2.70 -7.06
CA ALA A 27 0.80 -3.51 -6.08
C ALA A 27 -0.19 -4.42 -5.36
N ASN A 28 -0.01 -5.72 -5.54
CA ASN A 28 -0.70 -6.72 -4.76
C ASN A 28 -0.09 -6.75 -3.35
N THR A 29 -0.91 -6.42 -2.36
CA THR A 29 -0.48 -6.25 -0.99
C THR A 29 -1.12 -7.32 -0.13
N THR A 30 -0.28 -8.17 0.46
CA THR A 30 -0.74 -9.20 1.40
C THR A 30 -0.78 -8.60 2.80
N LEU A 31 -1.91 -8.74 3.47
CA LEU A 31 -2.13 -8.35 4.86
C LEU A 31 -1.82 -9.54 5.77
N LYS A 32 -1.18 -9.27 6.90
CA LYS A 32 -0.92 -10.28 7.93
C LYS A 32 -2.21 -10.78 8.55
N SER A 33 -2.24 -12.04 8.99
CA SER A 33 -3.34 -12.56 9.81
C SER A 33 -3.17 -12.19 11.30
N THR A 34 -3.13 -10.89 11.61
CA THR A 34 -3.05 -10.37 12.99
C THR A 34 -4.37 -9.72 13.43
N PRO A 35 -4.62 -9.56 14.74
CA PRO A 35 -5.76 -8.77 15.24
C PRO A 35 -5.73 -7.32 14.75
N ALA A 36 -4.53 -6.74 14.56
CA ALA A 36 -4.37 -5.39 14.04
C ALA A 36 -4.82 -5.28 12.58
N ALA A 37 -4.36 -6.19 11.71
CA ALA A 37 -4.77 -6.25 10.32
C ALA A 37 -6.26 -6.54 10.16
N SER A 38 -6.82 -7.42 11.01
CA SER A 38 -8.27 -7.72 11.04
C SER A 38 -9.13 -6.52 11.38
N ASN A 39 -8.55 -5.50 12.02
CA ASN A 39 -9.23 -4.28 12.39
C ASN A 39 -9.17 -3.19 11.29
N VAL A 40 -8.39 -3.41 10.23
CA VAL A 40 -8.27 -2.48 9.10
C VAL A 40 -9.51 -2.58 8.23
N THR A 41 -10.14 -1.44 7.96
CA THR A 41 -11.27 -1.34 7.03
C THR A 41 -10.97 -0.43 5.85
N THR A 42 -9.91 0.36 5.93
CA THR A 42 -9.52 1.29 4.87
C THR A 42 -8.01 1.43 4.81
N ILE A 43 -7.46 1.33 3.60
CA ILE A 43 -6.07 1.61 3.32
C ILE A 43 -6.01 2.80 2.37
N SER A 44 -5.38 3.89 2.81
CA SER A 44 -5.16 5.08 2.00
C SER A 44 -3.71 5.18 1.59
N VAL A 45 -3.46 5.44 0.32
CA VAL A 45 -2.14 5.75 -0.23
C VAL A 45 -2.02 7.26 -0.26
N ILE A 46 -1.10 7.82 0.51
CA ILE A 46 -0.86 9.26 0.61
C ILE A 46 0.46 9.58 -0.09
N ARG A 47 0.45 10.54 -1.02
CA ARG A 47 1.67 11.04 -1.67
C ARG A 47 2.50 11.83 -0.67
N GLU A 48 3.79 12.00 -0.95
CA GLU A 48 4.68 12.85 -0.15
C GLU A 48 4.15 14.29 0.08
N ASN A 49 3.38 14.84 -0.85
CA ASN A 49 2.75 16.17 -0.70
C ASN A 49 1.53 16.19 0.25
N GLY A 50 1.24 15.07 0.94
CA GLY A 50 0.11 14.93 1.85
C GLY A 50 -1.24 14.67 1.18
N GLN A 51 -1.31 14.65 -0.16
CA GLN A 51 -2.55 14.37 -0.88
C GLN A 51 -2.81 12.87 -0.97
N VAL A 52 -4.08 12.47 -0.83
CA VAL A 52 -4.51 11.09 -1.04
C VAL A 52 -4.37 10.75 -2.53
N PHE A 53 -3.57 9.73 -2.82
CA PHE A 53 -3.40 9.15 -4.16
C PHE A 53 -4.55 8.20 -4.49
N SER A 54 -4.79 7.22 -3.61
CA SER A 54 -5.84 6.21 -3.74
C SER A 54 -6.35 5.83 -2.35
N THR A 55 -7.56 5.31 -2.28
CA THR A 55 -8.12 4.71 -1.07
C THR A 55 -8.83 3.41 -1.44
N HIS A 56 -8.52 2.35 -0.71
CA HIS A 56 -9.12 1.04 -0.86
C HIS A 56 -9.86 0.64 0.41
N GLN A 57 -11.09 0.17 0.25
CA GLN A 57 -11.84 -0.44 1.34
C GLN A 57 -11.40 -1.88 1.49
N VAL A 58 -11.13 -2.28 2.73
CA VAL A 58 -10.75 -3.65 3.08
C VAL A 58 -11.95 -4.32 3.71
N THR A 59 -12.39 -5.43 3.13
CA THR A 59 -13.47 -6.22 3.72
C THR A 59 -12.91 -7.07 4.86
N SER A 60 -13.69 -7.27 5.92
CA SER A 60 -13.29 -8.14 7.03
C SER A 60 -12.93 -9.54 6.52
N GLY A 61 -11.74 -10.02 6.86
CA GLY A 61 -11.21 -11.31 6.42
C GLY A 61 -10.53 -11.30 5.05
N GLN A 62 -10.49 -10.15 4.36
CA GLN A 62 -9.70 -9.99 3.15
C GLN A 62 -8.21 -9.92 3.50
N THR A 63 -7.42 -10.83 2.92
CA THR A 63 -5.96 -10.91 3.15
C THR A 63 -5.15 -10.35 2.01
N ASN A 64 -5.75 -10.18 0.82
CA ASN A 64 -5.05 -9.66 -0.34
C ASN A 64 -5.79 -8.44 -0.91
N VAL A 65 -5.06 -7.34 -1.09
CA VAL A 65 -5.59 -6.06 -1.54
C VAL A 65 -4.73 -5.50 -2.67
N LEU A 66 -5.37 -5.12 -3.76
CA LEU A 66 -4.69 -4.48 -4.88
C LEU A 66 -4.68 -2.97 -4.65
N LEU A 67 -3.50 -2.38 -4.50
CA LEU A 67 -3.32 -0.94 -4.24
C LEU A 67 -2.66 -0.25 -5.43
N ALA A 68 -3.17 0.92 -5.81
CA ALA A 68 -2.50 1.78 -6.78
C ALA A 68 -1.42 2.62 -6.07
N LEU A 69 -0.14 2.42 -6.43
CA LEU A 69 0.99 3.15 -5.87
C LEU A 69 1.60 4.10 -6.91
N PRO A 70 1.94 5.35 -6.55
CA PRO A 70 2.63 6.25 -7.46
C PRO A 70 4.03 5.73 -7.80
N THR A 71 4.43 5.79 -9.06
CA THR A 71 5.79 5.45 -9.50
C THR A 71 6.76 6.60 -9.31
N ASN A 72 8.03 6.26 -9.08
CA ASN A 72 9.15 7.20 -8.98
C ASN A 72 8.97 8.27 -7.88
N ARG A 73 8.14 7.96 -6.87
CA ARG A 73 7.83 8.84 -5.75
C ARG A 73 7.59 8.02 -4.49
N ASN A 74 7.88 8.64 -3.36
CA ASN A 74 7.53 8.07 -2.06
C ASN A 74 6.04 8.22 -1.81
N ALA A 75 5.45 7.18 -1.22
CA ALA A 75 4.09 7.19 -0.71
C ALA A 75 4.04 6.62 0.70
N THR A 76 3.05 7.05 1.47
CA THR A 76 2.75 6.49 2.78
C THR A 76 1.43 5.75 2.69
N LEU A 77 1.46 4.46 2.97
CA LEU A 77 0.29 3.65 3.21
C LEU A 77 -0.23 3.93 4.61
N VAL A 78 -1.51 4.23 4.74
CA VAL A 78 -2.19 4.45 6.02
C VAL A 78 -3.30 3.41 6.15
N ALA A 79 -3.07 2.43 7.01
CA ALA A 79 -4.08 1.45 7.39
C ALA A 79 -4.90 2.02 8.55
N SER A 80 -6.21 2.07 8.38
CA SER A 80 -7.11 2.69 9.35
C SER A 80 -8.43 1.90 9.49
N ASN A 81 -9.08 2.11 10.61
CA ASN A 81 -10.44 1.69 10.85
C ASN A 81 -11.36 2.90 10.67
N SER A 82 -12.12 2.90 9.58
CA SER A 82 -13.08 3.94 9.23
C SER A 82 -14.30 3.98 10.14
N LYS A 83 -14.62 2.91 10.87
CA LYS A 83 -15.75 2.89 11.82
C LYS A 83 -15.46 3.74 13.07
N ASN A 84 -14.20 3.84 13.48
CA ASN A 84 -13.79 4.59 14.68
C ASN A 84 -12.72 5.67 14.38
N SER A 85 -12.47 5.95 13.11
CA SER A 85 -11.46 6.91 12.63
C SER A 85 -10.05 6.71 13.22
N THR A 86 -9.68 5.48 13.57
CA THR A 86 -8.38 5.19 14.18
C THR A 86 -7.37 4.79 13.10
N THR A 87 -6.18 5.40 13.13
CA THR A 87 -5.04 4.91 12.33
C THR A 87 -4.40 3.75 13.07
N ILE A 88 -4.31 2.60 12.41
CA ILE A 88 -3.70 1.40 12.94
C ILE A 88 -2.21 1.39 12.63
N GLU A 89 -1.85 1.68 11.39
CA GLU A 89 -0.46 1.67 10.96
C GLU A 89 -0.20 2.69 9.84
N LYS A 90 1.04 3.17 9.78
CA LYS A 90 1.58 3.92 8.65
C LYS A 90 2.87 3.28 8.17
N THR A 91 2.98 3.04 6.87
CA THR A 91 4.16 2.40 6.27
C THR A 91 4.58 3.19 5.04
N ASN A 92 5.87 3.55 4.96
CA ASN A 92 6.40 4.23 3.79
C ASN A 92 6.77 3.19 2.73
N VAL A 93 6.35 3.43 1.50
CA VAL A 93 6.66 2.61 0.34
C VAL A 93 7.23 3.48 -0.76
N SER A 94 8.23 2.93 -1.46
CA SER A 94 8.81 3.55 -2.64
C SER A 94 8.79 2.53 -3.76
N VAL A 95 8.07 2.84 -4.83
CA VAL A 95 8.09 2.04 -6.05
C VAL A 95 8.97 2.74 -7.07
N ILE A 96 10.02 2.05 -7.49
CA ILE A 96 10.84 2.47 -8.63
C ILE A 96 10.14 1.93 -9.87
N GLY A 97 9.61 2.82 -10.71
CA GLY A 97 9.11 2.43 -12.02
C GLY A 97 10.30 2.22 -12.93
N ILE A 98 10.38 1.09 -13.61
CA ILE A 98 11.32 0.89 -14.72
C ILE A 98 10.61 1.37 -15.97
N ASP A 99 10.94 2.56 -16.46
CA ASP A 99 10.46 3.02 -17.76
C ASP A 99 11.14 2.17 -18.85
N PRO A 100 10.41 1.32 -19.60
CA PRO A 100 11.02 0.47 -20.61
C PRO A 100 11.43 1.23 -21.89
N LEU A 101 11.29 2.57 -21.95
CA LEU A 101 11.66 3.37 -23.12
C LEU A 101 13.00 4.11 -22.98
N SER A 102 13.84 3.72 -22.01
CA SER A 102 15.24 4.18 -21.95
C SER A 102 16.22 3.00 -22.00
N GLN A 103 16.34 2.35 -23.17
CA GLN A 103 17.60 2.07 -23.90
C GLN A 103 17.39 1.10 -25.06
#